data_AF-A0A7X7KAY3-F1
#
_entry.id   AF-A0A7X7KAY3-F1
#
_cell.length_a   1.000
_cell.length_b   1.000
_cell.length_c   1.000
_cell.angle_alpha   90.00
_cell.angle_beta   90.00
_cell.angle_gamma   90.00
#
_symmetry.space_group_name_H-M   'P 1'
#
loop_
_entity.id
_entity.type
_entity.pdbx_description
1 polymer ?
#
loop_
_entity_poly.entity_id
_entity_poly.type
_entity_poly.pdbx_seq_one_letter_code
_entity_poly.pdbx_strand_id
1 'polypeptide(L)'
;TIENMSMEGRMTICNMSIEAGARAGMIAPDETTFEYLKGRPHAPEGADWDAAVEYWKTLRTDDDAVFDTEVNLNADDLEPFVTWGTNPGQGLPLSATVPNPVDIADENERLAAERALEYMGLTAGTPLRDIAVDTVFIGSCTNGRIEDLRAVADVIKGKHKADTLRVLVVPGSARVRLQAEAEGLDKIFLDFGAEWRNAGCSMCLGMNPDQLAPGERSASTSNRNFEGRQGKGGRTHLVSPLVAAATAIRGTLSSVADLADDGAPVTELQPA
;
A
#
# COMPACT_ATOMS: atom_id res chain seq x y z
N THR A 1 -5.01 -13.81 -12.37
CA THR A 1 -4.74 -12.83 -11.29
C THR A 1 -5.17 -11.42 -11.66
N ILE A 2 -4.61 -10.78 -12.70
CA ILE A 2 -4.92 -9.37 -13.04
C ILE A 2 -6.40 -9.16 -13.41
N GLU A 3 -6.99 -10.04 -14.23
CA GLU A 3 -8.42 -9.96 -14.61
C GLU A 3 -9.36 -10.01 -13.39
N ASN A 4 -8.95 -10.71 -12.31
CA ASN A 4 -9.74 -10.80 -11.08
C ASN A 4 -9.52 -9.62 -10.12
N MET A 5 -8.62 -8.68 -10.44
CA MET A 5 -8.40 -7.50 -9.60
C MET A 5 -9.46 -6.43 -9.85
N SER A 6 -9.86 -5.73 -8.79
CA SER A 6 -10.63 -4.50 -8.90
C SER A 6 -9.86 -3.45 -9.71
N MET A 7 -10.58 -2.47 -10.27
CA MET A 7 -9.93 -1.34 -10.94
C MET A 7 -8.99 -0.54 -10.03
N GLU A 8 -9.27 -0.50 -8.74
CA GLU A 8 -8.46 0.20 -7.75
C GLU A 8 -7.14 -0.54 -7.51
N GLY A 9 -7.16 -1.87 -7.36
CA GLY A 9 -5.96 -2.71 -7.33
C GLY A 9 -5.10 -2.61 -8.60
N ARG A 10 -5.73 -2.57 -9.79
CA ARG A 10 -5.02 -2.35 -11.06
C ARG A 10 -4.34 -0.97 -11.12
N MET A 11 -5.02 0.06 -10.63
CA MET A 11 -4.45 1.40 -10.55
C MET A 11 -3.26 1.47 -9.58
N THR A 12 -3.26 0.69 -8.50
CA THR A 12 -2.10 0.55 -7.60
C THR A 12 -0.88 0.00 -8.35
N ILE A 13 -1.06 -1.05 -9.16
CA ILE A 13 0.04 -1.61 -9.98
C ILE A 13 0.55 -0.57 -10.99
N CYS A 14 -0.34 0.05 -11.76
CA CYS A 14 0.07 1.05 -12.76
C CYS A 14 0.73 2.28 -12.10
N ASN A 15 0.29 2.67 -10.91
CA ASN A 15 0.89 3.77 -10.16
C ASN A 15 2.37 3.51 -9.82
N MET A 16 2.71 2.26 -9.49
CA MET A 16 4.06 1.83 -9.12
C MET A 16 5.00 1.65 -10.31
N SER A 17 4.52 1.78 -11.56
CA SER A 17 5.32 1.55 -12.76
C SER A 17 6.53 2.46 -12.87
N ILE A 18 6.41 3.72 -12.42
CA ILE A 18 7.51 4.70 -12.46
C ILE A 18 8.60 4.37 -11.42
N GLU A 19 8.25 3.73 -10.31
CA GLU A 19 9.21 3.24 -9.32
C GLU A 19 10.09 2.12 -9.89
N ALA A 20 9.62 1.39 -10.91
CA ALA A 20 10.40 0.45 -11.71
C ALA A 20 11.11 1.11 -12.92
N GLY A 21 11.06 2.44 -13.02
CA GLY A 21 11.67 3.20 -14.13
C GLY A 21 10.88 3.19 -15.43
N ALA A 22 9.65 2.66 -15.45
CA ALA A 22 8.83 2.62 -16.64
C ALA A 22 8.29 4.00 -17.02
N ARG A 23 8.09 4.23 -18.34
CA ARG A 23 7.42 5.44 -18.84
C ARG A 23 5.92 5.42 -18.60
N ALA A 24 5.33 4.23 -18.63
CA ALA A 24 3.91 4.00 -18.40
C ALA A 24 3.70 2.56 -17.89
N GLY A 25 2.68 2.38 -17.05
CA GLY A 25 2.11 1.07 -16.72
C GLY A 25 0.71 1.00 -17.33
N MET A 26 0.40 -0.11 -18.00
CA MET A 26 -0.89 -0.30 -18.68
C MET A 26 -1.42 -1.69 -18.36
N ILE A 27 -2.74 -1.77 -18.15
CA ILE A 27 -3.49 -3.01 -18.04
C ILE A 27 -4.63 -2.90 -19.06
N ALA A 28 -4.81 -3.96 -19.85
CA ALA A 28 -5.84 -3.99 -20.88
C ALA A 28 -7.24 -3.82 -20.25
N PRO A 29 -8.14 -3.06 -20.90
CA PRO A 29 -9.50 -2.91 -20.41
C PRO A 29 -10.31 -4.21 -20.61
N ASP A 30 -11.21 -4.45 -19.70
CA ASP A 30 -12.12 -5.60 -19.67
C ASP A 30 -13.44 -5.23 -18.98
N GLU A 31 -14.29 -6.21 -18.68
CA GLU A 31 -15.60 -5.97 -18.06
C GLU A 31 -15.49 -5.21 -16.73
N THR A 32 -14.54 -5.56 -15.86
CA THR A 32 -14.29 -4.81 -14.61
C THR A 32 -13.96 -3.34 -14.86
N THR A 33 -13.24 -3.06 -15.94
CA THR A 33 -12.93 -1.69 -16.37
C THR A 33 -14.18 -0.95 -16.84
N PHE A 34 -15.03 -1.61 -17.62
CA PHE A 34 -16.27 -1.03 -18.15
C PHE A 34 -17.27 -0.78 -17.03
N GLU A 35 -17.50 -1.75 -16.15
CA GLU A 35 -18.37 -1.62 -14.99
C GLU A 35 -17.93 -0.48 -14.07
N TYR A 36 -16.61 -0.34 -13.86
CA TYR A 36 -16.07 0.76 -13.06
C TYR A 36 -16.39 2.13 -13.67
N LEU A 37 -16.34 2.27 -14.99
CA LEU A 37 -16.59 3.54 -15.69
C LEU A 37 -18.09 3.85 -15.85
N LYS A 38 -18.94 2.83 -15.95
CA LYS A 38 -20.37 2.98 -16.29
C LYS A 38 -21.10 3.90 -15.31
N GLY A 39 -21.81 4.89 -15.85
CA GLY A 39 -22.61 5.84 -15.06
C GLY A 39 -21.79 6.83 -14.22
N ARG A 40 -20.46 6.87 -14.36
CA ARG A 40 -19.64 7.90 -13.73
C ARG A 40 -19.76 9.25 -14.46
N PRO A 41 -19.55 10.38 -13.76
CA PRO A 41 -19.48 11.67 -14.42
C PRO A 41 -18.49 11.65 -15.59
N HIS A 42 -18.93 12.17 -16.74
CA HIS A 42 -18.17 12.23 -18.00
C HIS A 42 -17.92 10.89 -18.70
N ALA A 43 -18.45 9.78 -18.21
CA ALA A 43 -18.53 8.56 -19.00
C ALA A 43 -19.52 8.77 -20.17
N PRO A 44 -19.31 8.14 -21.34
CA PRO A 44 -20.29 8.16 -22.41
C PRO A 44 -21.60 7.48 -21.96
N GLU A 45 -22.72 7.84 -22.60
CA GLU A 45 -24.05 7.34 -22.24
C GLU A 45 -24.80 6.83 -23.47
N GLY A 46 -25.76 5.94 -23.27
CA GLY A 46 -26.61 5.41 -24.34
C GLY A 46 -25.80 4.78 -25.49
N ALA A 47 -26.10 5.16 -26.74
CA ALA A 47 -25.41 4.62 -27.91
C ALA A 47 -23.90 4.94 -27.94
N ASP A 48 -23.49 6.07 -27.36
CA ASP A 48 -22.07 6.43 -27.29
C ASP A 48 -21.32 5.52 -26.30
N TRP A 49 -22.00 5.04 -25.24
CA TRP A 49 -21.44 4.06 -24.32
C TRP A 49 -21.19 2.73 -25.02
N ASP A 50 -22.20 2.23 -25.75
CA ASP A 50 -22.10 0.96 -26.47
C ASP A 50 -20.97 1.01 -27.51
N ALA A 51 -20.87 2.11 -28.28
CA ALA A 51 -19.78 2.32 -29.24
C ALA A 51 -18.40 2.41 -28.57
N ALA A 52 -18.30 3.09 -27.42
CA ALA A 52 -17.05 3.20 -26.68
C ALA A 52 -16.59 1.85 -26.12
N VAL A 53 -17.50 1.05 -25.56
CA VAL A 53 -17.18 -0.29 -25.04
C VAL A 53 -16.71 -1.21 -26.17
N GLU A 54 -17.37 -1.20 -27.34
CA GLU A 54 -16.94 -1.99 -28.49
C GLU A 54 -15.54 -1.59 -28.96
N TYR A 55 -15.21 -0.29 -28.98
CA TYR A 55 -13.85 0.18 -29.25
C TYR A 55 -12.86 -0.24 -28.16
N TRP A 56 -13.19 -0.06 -26.87
CA TRP A 56 -12.27 -0.38 -25.78
C TRP A 56 -11.92 -1.87 -25.73
N LYS A 57 -12.85 -2.77 -26.09
CA LYS A 57 -12.58 -4.21 -26.22
C LYS A 57 -11.46 -4.53 -27.24
N THR A 58 -11.18 -3.62 -28.17
CA THR A 58 -10.08 -3.79 -29.14
C THR A 58 -8.73 -3.32 -28.61
N LEU A 59 -8.66 -2.70 -27.42
CA LEU A 59 -7.42 -2.13 -26.86
C LEU A 59 -6.60 -3.13 -26.04
N ARG A 60 -6.67 -4.41 -26.40
CA ARG A 60 -5.82 -5.46 -25.83
C ARG A 60 -4.61 -5.70 -26.72
N THR A 61 -3.56 -6.29 -26.14
CA THR A 61 -2.39 -6.74 -26.89
C THR A 61 -2.81 -7.74 -27.98
N ASP A 62 -2.23 -7.60 -29.17
CA ASP A 62 -2.40 -8.56 -30.26
C ASP A 62 -1.79 -9.93 -29.90
N ASP A 63 -2.40 -11.01 -30.39
CA ASP A 63 -1.99 -12.39 -30.04
C ASP A 63 -0.57 -12.75 -30.55
N ASP A 64 -0.03 -12.00 -31.52
CA ASP A 64 1.31 -12.16 -32.09
C ASP A 64 2.30 -11.06 -31.67
N ALA A 65 1.95 -10.26 -30.65
CA ALA A 65 2.84 -9.23 -30.13
C ALA A 65 4.14 -9.83 -29.57
N VAL A 66 5.25 -9.15 -29.83
CA VAL A 66 6.58 -9.52 -29.33
C VAL A 66 7.05 -8.44 -28.35
N PHE A 67 7.46 -8.87 -27.16
CA PHE A 67 8.03 -8.00 -26.15
C PHE A 67 9.55 -8.18 -26.07
N ASP A 68 10.28 -7.10 -25.79
CA ASP A 68 11.73 -7.17 -25.54
C ASP A 68 12.06 -8.09 -24.34
N THR A 69 11.18 -8.15 -23.35
CA THR A 69 11.31 -9.02 -22.18
C THR A 69 9.93 -9.35 -21.63
N GLU A 70 9.71 -10.62 -21.30
CA GLU A 70 8.51 -11.11 -20.62
C GLU A 70 8.89 -11.63 -19.23
N VAL A 71 8.19 -11.15 -18.21
CA VAL A 71 8.39 -11.57 -16.81
C VAL A 71 7.10 -12.21 -16.31
N ASN A 72 7.16 -13.51 -16.03
CA ASN A 72 6.04 -14.26 -15.48
C ASN A 72 6.16 -14.30 -13.95
N LEU A 73 5.18 -13.72 -13.27
CA LEU A 73 5.09 -13.70 -11.81
C LEU A 73 3.92 -14.60 -11.38
N ASN A 74 4.23 -15.63 -10.57
CA ASN A 74 3.20 -16.45 -9.97
C ASN A 74 2.66 -15.77 -8.70
N ALA A 75 1.36 -15.49 -8.69
CA ALA A 75 0.73 -14.77 -7.58
C ALA A 75 0.63 -15.61 -6.30
N ASP A 76 0.64 -16.94 -6.43
CA ASP A 76 0.57 -17.86 -5.28
C ASP A 76 1.85 -17.84 -4.44
N ASP A 77 2.95 -17.35 -5.00
CA ASP A 77 4.24 -17.20 -4.32
C ASP A 77 4.34 -15.86 -3.55
N LEU A 78 3.31 -15.00 -3.62
CA LEU A 78 3.30 -13.72 -2.95
C LEU A 78 2.84 -13.85 -1.50
N GLU A 79 3.68 -13.39 -0.58
CA GLU A 79 3.30 -13.12 0.80
C GLU A 79 3.33 -11.59 1.06
N PRO A 80 2.93 -11.09 2.24
CA PRO A 80 3.04 -9.66 2.54
C PRO A 80 4.50 -9.18 2.46
N PHE A 81 4.73 -8.04 1.80
CA PHE A 81 6.05 -7.42 1.68
C PHE A 81 6.14 -6.12 2.47
N VAL A 82 7.37 -5.76 2.85
CA VAL A 82 7.69 -4.49 3.47
C VAL A 82 9.05 -3.99 2.99
N THR A 83 9.21 -2.67 2.83
CA THR A 83 10.54 -2.11 2.61
C THR A 83 11.34 -2.10 3.90
N TRP A 84 12.59 -2.54 3.88
CA TRP A 84 13.51 -2.45 5.02
C TRP A 84 14.43 -1.23 4.92
N GLY A 85 14.68 -0.75 3.69
CA GLY A 85 15.62 0.34 3.41
C GLY A 85 14.94 1.68 3.09
N THR A 86 15.60 2.50 2.26
CA THR A 86 15.23 3.90 1.98
C THR A 86 14.66 4.13 0.58
N ASN A 87 14.34 3.07 -0.16
CA ASN A 87 13.65 3.18 -1.43
C ASN A 87 12.77 1.93 -1.71
N PRO A 88 11.82 2.02 -2.66
CA PRO A 88 10.91 0.91 -2.97
C PRO A 88 11.59 -0.39 -3.41
N GLY A 89 12.79 -0.32 -4.01
CA GLY A 89 13.55 -1.50 -4.43
C GLY A 89 14.16 -2.28 -3.27
N GLN A 90 14.26 -1.69 -2.08
CA GLN A 90 14.74 -2.35 -0.86
C GLN A 90 13.58 -2.98 -0.08
N GLY A 91 12.84 -3.86 -0.78
CA GLY A 91 11.70 -4.64 -0.29
C GLY A 91 12.08 -6.09 0.03
N LEU A 92 11.45 -6.66 1.05
CA LEU A 92 11.56 -8.09 1.37
C LEU A 92 10.18 -8.63 1.80
N PRO A 93 9.96 -9.95 1.68
CA PRO A 93 8.84 -10.59 2.33
C PRO A 93 8.86 -10.31 3.84
N LEU A 94 7.72 -10.07 4.46
CA LEU A 94 7.60 -9.75 5.89
C LEU A 94 8.14 -10.88 6.78
N SER A 95 8.16 -12.11 6.27
CA SER A 95 8.75 -13.27 6.93
C SER A 95 10.28 -13.23 7.05
N ALA A 96 10.94 -12.37 6.29
CA ALA A 96 12.39 -12.28 6.21
C ALA A 96 13.01 -11.49 7.38
N THR A 97 14.34 -11.43 7.35
CA THR A 97 15.18 -10.62 8.25
C THR A 97 15.85 -9.48 7.48
N VAL A 98 16.18 -8.40 8.18
CA VAL A 98 16.99 -7.30 7.64
C VAL A 98 18.29 -7.86 7.03
N PRO A 99 18.63 -7.52 5.77
CA PRO A 99 19.78 -8.10 5.10
C PRO A 99 21.09 -7.65 5.75
N ASN A 100 22.11 -8.51 5.64
CA ASN A 100 23.45 -8.20 6.11
C ASN A 100 24.30 -7.71 4.94
N PRO A 101 24.80 -6.46 4.95
CA PRO A 101 25.57 -5.92 3.84
C PRO A 101 26.82 -6.74 3.49
N VAL A 102 27.42 -7.44 4.45
CA VAL A 102 28.63 -8.25 4.20
C VAL A 102 28.37 -9.43 3.26
N ASP A 103 27.12 -9.86 3.13
CA ASP A 103 26.70 -10.96 2.26
C ASP A 103 26.38 -10.48 0.83
N ILE A 104 26.40 -9.16 0.58
CA ILE A 104 26.12 -8.57 -0.72
C ILE A 104 27.43 -8.49 -1.53
N ALA A 105 27.44 -9.19 -2.67
CA ALA A 105 28.63 -9.31 -3.53
C ALA A 105 28.92 -8.01 -4.30
N ASP A 106 27.89 -7.34 -4.82
CA ASP A 106 28.06 -6.07 -5.52
C ASP A 106 28.41 -4.96 -4.53
N GLU A 107 29.52 -4.26 -4.80
CA GLU A 107 30.04 -3.22 -3.91
C GLU A 107 29.10 -2.02 -3.79
N ASN A 108 28.43 -1.63 -4.88
CA ASN A 108 27.52 -0.49 -4.87
C ASN A 108 26.25 -0.82 -4.08
N GLU A 109 25.69 -2.02 -4.27
CA GLU A 109 24.55 -2.51 -3.51
C GLU A 109 24.89 -2.66 -2.03
N ARG A 110 26.08 -3.16 -1.70
CA ARG A 110 26.57 -3.24 -0.31
C ARG A 110 26.63 -1.87 0.35
N LEU A 111 27.29 -0.90 -0.30
CA LEU A 111 27.38 0.49 0.21
C LEU A 111 26.01 1.17 0.29
N ALA A 112 25.07 0.83 -0.59
CA ALA A 112 23.70 1.31 -0.53
C ALA A 112 22.94 0.67 0.66
N ALA A 113 23.14 -0.62 0.92
CA ALA A 113 22.56 -1.31 2.06
C ALA A 113 23.10 -0.78 3.40
N GLU A 114 24.42 -0.58 3.53
CA GLU A 114 25.04 -0.01 4.74
C GLU A 114 24.44 1.36 5.09
N ARG A 115 24.35 2.26 4.11
CA ARG A 115 23.75 3.59 4.29
C ARG A 115 22.26 3.51 4.64
N ALA A 116 21.52 2.60 3.98
CA ALA A 116 20.11 2.40 4.27
C ALA A 116 19.90 1.89 5.72
N LEU A 117 20.72 0.95 6.20
CA LEU A 117 20.64 0.45 7.57
C LEU A 117 20.98 1.55 8.59
N GLU A 118 22.00 2.36 8.33
CA GLU A 118 22.36 3.50 9.18
C GLU A 118 21.20 4.50 9.28
N TYR A 119 20.66 4.94 8.14
CA TYR A 119 19.53 5.86 8.09
C TYR A 119 18.31 5.29 8.82
N MET A 120 17.95 4.04 8.46
CA MET A 120 16.79 3.34 9.03
C MET A 120 17.02 2.92 10.48
N GLY A 121 18.24 3.03 11.02
CA GLY A 121 18.57 2.58 12.37
C GLY A 121 18.23 1.12 12.58
N LEU A 122 18.57 0.26 11.62
CA LEU A 122 18.31 -1.18 11.65
C LEU A 122 19.61 -1.97 11.82
N THR A 123 19.51 -3.07 12.54
CA THR A 123 20.60 -4.05 12.69
C THR A 123 20.38 -5.19 11.70
N ALA A 124 21.44 -5.62 11.02
CA ALA A 124 21.40 -6.79 10.15
C ALA A 124 20.96 -8.05 10.94
N GLY A 125 20.15 -8.89 10.30
CA GLY A 125 19.61 -10.12 10.88
C GLY A 125 18.39 -9.93 11.79
N THR A 126 17.97 -8.70 12.10
CA THR A 126 16.72 -8.45 12.83
C THR A 126 15.52 -8.97 12.02
N PRO A 127 14.65 -9.83 12.57
CA PRO A 127 13.40 -10.20 11.91
C PRO A 127 12.56 -8.98 11.60
N LEU A 128 12.00 -8.89 10.39
CA LEU A 128 11.20 -7.71 10.01
C LEU A 128 9.98 -7.54 10.93
N ARG A 129 9.39 -8.65 11.38
CA ARG A 129 8.28 -8.67 12.35
C ARG A 129 8.61 -8.09 13.73
N ASP A 130 9.89 -8.00 14.09
CA ASP A 130 10.34 -7.46 15.37
C ASP A 130 10.59 -5.94 15.31
N ILE A 131 10.48 -5.33 14.12
CA ILE A 131 10.65 -3.89 13.95
C ILE A 131 9.44 -3.16 14.52
N ALA A 132 9.61 -2.54 15.69
CA ALA A 132 8.65 -1.64 16.29
C ALA A 132 8.55 -0.32 15.51
N VAL A 133 7.33 0.20 15.38
CA VAL A 133 7.04 1.49 14.75
C VAL A 133 6.46 2.48 15.77
N ASP A 134 6.49 3.77 15.42
CA ASP A 134 5.95 4.86 16.22
C ASP A 134 4.66 5.43 15.57
N THR A 135 4.60 5.39 14.24
CA THR A 135 3.48 5.93 13.46
C THR A 135 2.98 4.96 12.40
N VAL A 136 1.67 4.78 12.29
CA VAL A 136 1.04 4.11 11.15
C VAL A 136 0.30 5.12 10.30
N PHE A 137 0.60 5.14 9.01
CA PHE A 137 -0.03 6.05 8.07
C PHE A 137 -0.78 5.29 6.99
N ILE A 138 -2.10 5.46 7.00
CA ILE A 138 -3.04 4.80 6.10
C ILE A 138 -3.65 5.87 5.22
N GLY A 139 -3.19 5.96 3.98
CA GLY A 139 -3.79 6.87 3.01
C GLY A 139 -2.78 7.44 2.04
N SER A 140 -3.04 7.33 0.75
CA SER A 140 -2.32 8.05 -0.29
C SER A 140 -3.17 8.05 -1.56
N CYS A 141 -2.70 8.68 -2.63
CA CYS A 141 -3.32 8.47 -3.94
C CYS A 141 -3.18 7.01 -4.43
N THR A 142 -2.21 6.26 -3.88
CA THR A 142 -2.01 4.84 -4.15
C THR A 142 -3.01 4.01 -3.34
N ASN A 143 -2.96 4.11 -2.00
CA ASN A 143 -3.67 3.23 -1.07
C ASN A 143 -4.47 4.03 -0.01
N GLY A 144 -5.48 4.75 -0.48
CA GLY A 144 -6.42 5.54 0.33
C GLY A 144 -7.80 5.61 -0.31
N ARG A 145 -8.11 4.63 -1.15
CA ARG A 145 -9.38 4.53 -1.87
C ARG A 145 -10.41 3.87 -0.97
N ILE A 146 -11.66 3.78 -1.44
CA ILE A 146 -12.73 3.28 -0.57
C ILE A 146 -12.53 1.80 -0.21
N GLU A 147 -12.02 0.97 -1.13
CA GLU A 147 -11.74 -0.43 -0.84
C GLU A 147 -10.63 -0.60 0.21
N ASP A 148 -9.57 0.22 0.14
CA ASP A 148 -8.49 0.22 1.12
C ASP A 148 -9.00 0.55 2.53
N LEU A 149 -9.83 1.59 2.64
CA LEU A 149 -10.40 2.02 3.92
C LEU A 149 -11.33 0.97 4.51
N ARG A 150 -12.15 0.31 3.68
CA ARG A 150 -13.00 -0.81 4.13
C ARG A 150 -12.16 -1.97 4.63
N ALA A 151 -11.14 -2.39 3.86
CA ALA A 151 -10.27 -3.49 4.24
C ALA A 151 -9.54 -3.24 5.57
N VAL A 152 -9.08 -2.01 5.80
CA VAL A 152 -8.50 -1.63 7.10
C VAL A 152 -9.55 -1.64 8.20
N ALA A 153 -10.72 -1.02 7.96
CA ALA A 153 -11.81 -0.95 8.93
C ALA A 153 -12.24 -2.35 9.40
N ASP A 154 -12.34 -3.32 8.48
CA ASP A 154 -12.72 -4.70 8.79
C ASP A 154 -11.73 -5.38 9.75
N VAL A 155 -10.42 -5.09 9.62
CA VAL A 155 -9.38 -5.63 10.50
C VAL A 155 -9.40 -4.98 11.89
N ILE A 156 -9.60 -3.66 11.96
CA ILE A 156 -9.45 -2.90 13.20
C ILE A 156 -10.74 -2.77 14.03
N LYS A 157 -11.90 -3.08 13.43
CA LYS A 157 -13.21 -2.87 14.07
C LYS A 157 -13.30 -3.61 15.41
N GLY A 158 -13.65 -2.85 16.46
CA GLY A 158 -13.77 -3.37 17.82
C GLY A 158 -12.44 -3.68 18.51
N LYS A 159 -11.31 -3.30 17.91
CA LYS A 159 -9.97 -3.35 18.51
C LYS A 159 -9.51 -1.93 18.87
N HIS A 160 -8.32 -1.83 19.45
CA HIS A 160 -7.64 -0.56 19.72
C HIS A 160 -6.22 -0.59 19.16
N LYS A 161 -5.71 0.57 18.75
CA LYS A 161 -4.30 0.71 18.37
C LYS A 161 -3.40 0.43 19.58
N ALA A 162 -2.15 0.06 19.33
CA ALA A 162 -1.14 0.05 20.38
C ALA A 162 -1.00 1.44 21.01
N ASP A 163 -0.86 1.50 22.34
CA ASP A 163 -0.99 2.74 23.12
C ASP A 163 -0.04 3.84 22.65
N THR A 164 1.20 3.47 22.33
CA THR A 164 2.27 4.40 21.94
C THR A 164 2.20 4.85 20.49
N LEU A 165 1.35 4.23 19.66
CA LEU A 165 1.30 4.54 18.24
C LEU A 165 0.44 5.77 17.94
N ARG A 166 0.93 6.62 17.04
CA ARG A 166 0.09 7.56 16.30
C ARG A 166 -0.41 6.89 15.03
N VAL A 167 -1.72 6.88 14.79
CA VAL A 167 -2.31 6.29 13.59
C VAL A 167 -3.05 7.38 12.82
N LEU A 168 -2.66 7.64 11.58
CA LEU A 168 -3.32 8.61 10.70
C LEU A 168 -4.06 7.90 9.59
N VAL A 169 -5.32 8.29 9.37
CA VAL A 169 -6.13 7.79 8.26
C VAL A 169 -6.52 8.95 7.36
N VAL A 170 -6.12 8.87 6.10
CA VAL A 170 -6.22 9.96 5.12
C VAL A 170 -6.91 9.45 3.84
N PRO A 171 -8.15 9.84 3.58
CA PRO A 171 -8.82 9.48 2.33
C PRO A 171 -8.11 10.06 1.10
N GLY A 172 -8.04 9.27 0.03
CA GLY A 172 -7.36 9.67 -1.22
C GLY A 172 -8.07 10.76 -2.00
N SER A 173 -9.34 11.05 -1.71
CA SER A 173 -10.10 12.17 -2.29
C SER A 173 -11.27 12.60 -1.41
N ALA A 174 -11.79 13.82 -1.64
CA ALA A 174 -12.97 14.31 -0.94
C ALA A 174 -14.19 13.41 -1.16
N ARG A 175 -14.34 12.83 -2.36
CA ARG A 175 -15.44 11.90 -2.67
C ARG A 175 -15.32 10.60 -1.85
N VAL A 176 -14.11 10.04 -1.75
CA VAL A 176 -13.85 8.85 -0.92
C VAL A 176 -14.10 9.17 0.56
N ARG A 177 -13.70 10.34 1.04
CA ARG A 177 -13.98 10.77 2.41
C ARG A 177 -15.48 10.82 2.72
N LEU A 178 -16.25 11.51 1.88
CA LEU A 178 -17.70 11.62 2.06
C LEU A 178 -18.39 10.26 2.01
N GLN A 179 -17.91 9.38 1.11
CA GLN A 179 -18.41 8.01 1.03
C GLN A 179 -18.08 7.20 2.29
N ALA A 180 -16.84 7.27 2.78
CA ALA A 180 -16.41 6.59 4.00
C ALA A 180 -17.19 7.07 5.24
N GLU A 181 -17.48 8.37 5.33
CA GLU A 181 -18.32 8.97 6.39
C GLU A 181 -19.79 8.52 6.29
N ALA A 182 -20.33 8.43 5.07
CA ALA A 182 -21.68 7.91 4.84
C ALA A 182 -21.80 6.41 5.22
N GLU A 183 -20.73 5.64 5.01
CA GLU A 183 -20.63 4.23 5.41
C GLU A 183 -20.29 4.04 6.91
N GLY A 184 -19.94 5.13 7.62
CA GLY A 184 -19.57 5.10 9.04
C GLY A 184 -18.16 4.56 9.32
N LEU A 185 -17.30 4.48 8.31
CA LEU A 185 -15.91 4.02 8.46
C LEU A 185 -15.09 5.00 9.31
N ASP A 186 -15.34 6.30 9.18
CA ASP A 186 -14.73 7.35 9.99
C ASP A 186 -14.87 7.08 11.50
N LYS A 187 -16.06 6.62 11.92
CA LYS A 187 -16.33 6.26 13.31
C LYS A 187 -15.52 5.05 13.76
N ILE A 188 -15.40 4.02 12.90
CA ILE A 188 -14.56 2.84 13.19
C ILE A 188 -13.11 3.27 13.43
N PHE A 189 -12.57 4.18 12.60
CA PHE A 189 -11.22 4.70 12.76
C PHE A 189 -11.06 5.52 14.04
N LEU A 190 -12.01 6.40 14.34
CA LEU A 190 -12.00 7.21 15.57
C LEU A 190 -12.09 6.34 16.83
N ASP A 191 -12.98 5.35 16.84
CA ASP A 191 -13.17 4.41 17.96
C ASP A 191 -11.92 3.55 18.20
N PHE A 192 -11.22 3.16 17.13
CA PHE A 192 -9.92 2.48 17.19
C PHE A 192 -8.81 3.35 17.82
N GLY A 193 -9.01 4.68 17.87
CA GLY A 193 -8.05 5.66 18.36
C GLY A 193 -7.18 6.29 17.29
N ALA A 194 -7.56 6.16 16.01
CA ALA A 194 -6.86 6.79 14.90
C ALA A 194 -7.32 8.24 14.66
N GLU A 195 -6.45 9.02 14.05
CA GLU A 195 -6.74 10.38 13.60
C GLU A 195 -7.39 10.34 12.21
N TRP A 196 -8.68 10.66 12.13
CA TRP A 196 -9.38 10.84 10.85
C TRP A 196 -9.06 12.21 10.24
N ARG A 197 -8.33 12.23 9.13
CA ARG A 197 -7.85 13.45 8.47
C ARG A 197 -8.72 13.84 7.27
N ASN A 198 -8.58 15.10 6.85
CA ASN A 198 -9.12 15.55 5.56
C ASN A 198 -8.41 14.84 4.41
N ALA A 199 -9.13 14.68 3.29
CA ALA A 199 -8.56 14.10 2.09
C ALA A 199 -7.40 14.93 1.55
N GLY A 200 -6.32 14.28 1.14
CA GLY A 200 -5.14 14.94 0.58
C GLY A 200 -3.88 14.08 0.60
N CYS A 201 -2.75 14.66 0.22
CA CYS A 201 -1.47 13.94 0.20
C CYS A 201 -0.91 13.66 1.61
N SER A 202 -1.19 14.53 2.60
CA SER A 202 -0.73 14.39 4.00
C SER A 202 0.75 13.92 4.06
N MET A 203 1.06 12.93 4.89
CA MET A 203 2.42 12.44 5.10
C MET A 203 3.04 11.77 3.87
N CYS A 204 2.27 11.36 2.85
CA CYS A 204 2.81 10.80 1.59
C CYS A 204 3.74 11.79 0.87
N LEU A 205 3.44 13.10 0.99
CA LEU A 205 4.27 14.17 0.46
C LEU A 205 5.10 14.88 1.54
N GLY A 206 4.63 14.91 2.79
CA GLY A 206 5.35 15.53 3.91
C GLY A 206 5.47 17.06 3.83
N MET A 207 4.78 17.73 2.90
CA MET A 207 4.81 19.21 2.72
C MET A 207 3.74 19.95 3.54
N ASN A 208 3.14 19.28 4.51
CA ASN A 208 2.11 19.79 5.42
C ASN A 208 2.51 19.43 6.86
N PRO A 209 1.73 19.82 7.89
CA PRO A 209 2.08 19.53 9.28
C PRO A 209 2.15 18.03 9.64
N ASP A 210 1.57 17.14 8.82
CA ASP A 210 1.71 15.69 9.03
C ASP A 210 3.10 15.24 8.57
N GLN A 211 4.05 15.27 9.50
CA GLN A 211 5.43 14.83 9.32
C GLN A 211 5.87 13.89 10.44
N LEU A 212 6.87 13.07 10.11
CA LEU A 212 7.67 12.30 11.06
C LEU A 212 8.76 13.19 11.68
N ALA A 213 8.98 13.02 12.97
CA ALA A 213 10.12 13.57 13.68
C ALA A 213 11.41 12.78 13.34
N PRO A 214 12.60 13.37 13.54
CA PRO A 214 13.85 12.64 13.36
C PRO A 214 13.92 11.36 14.22
N GLY A 215 14.20 10.23 13.58
CA GLY A 215 14.27 8.92 14.22
C GLY A 215 12.93 8.19 14.38
N GLU A 216 11.81 8.90 14.23
CA GLU A 216 10.47 8.32 14.25
C GLU A 216 10.29 7.36 13.08
N ARG A 217 9.75 6.18 13.37
CA ARG A 217 9.57 5.11 12.39
C ARG A 217 8.10 4.93 12.03
N SER A 218 7.83 4.87 10.73
CA SER A 218 6.48 4.65 10.22
C SER A 218 6.32 3.38 9.39
N ALA A 219 5.19 2.71 9.58
CA ALA A 219 4.59 1.84 8.56
C ALA A 219 3.59 2.67 7.75
N SER A 220 3.82 2.80 6.44
CA SER A 220 3.12 3.72 5.56
C SER A 220 2.54 3.02 4.35
N THR A 221 1.27 3.29 4.03
CA THR A 221 0.63 2.86 2.78
C THR A 221 0.89 3.81 1.60
N SER A 222 1.93 4.65 1.71
CA SER A 222 2.45 5.40 0.56
C SER A 222 3.20 4.49 -0.41
N ASN A 223 3.65 5.05 -1.53
CA ASN A 223 4.43 4.34 -2.55
C ASN A 223 5.93 4.71 -2.56
N ARG A 224 6.37 5.63 -1.70
CA ARG A 224 7.74 6.16 -1.70
C ARG A 224 8.24 6.41 -0.29
N ASN A 225 9.40 5.85 0.03
CA ASN A 225 10.07 6.01 1.32
C ASN A 225 11.50 6.57 1.20
N PHE A 226 11.77 7.37 0.16
CA PHE A 226 13.02 8.11 0.03
C PHE A 226 13.33 8.92 1.30
N GLU A 227 14.61 9.06 1.62
CA GLU A 227 15.05 9.81 2.79
C GLU A 227 14.44 11.22 2.83
N GLY A 228 13.89 11.60 3.98
CA GLY A 228 13.22 12.89 4.17
C GLY A 228 11.83 13.02 3.56
N ARG A 229 11.31 12.02 2.81
CA ARG A 229 10.03 12.11 2.09
C ARG A 229 8.84 12.42 3.00
N GLN A 230 8.79 11.79 4.17
CA GLN A 230 7.70 11.93 5.14
C GLN A 230 8.06 12.85 6.33
N GLY A 231 9.20 13.54 6.24
CA GLY A 231 9.80 14.29 7.35
C GLY A 231 11.30 14.05 7.42
N LYS A 232 12.06 15.11 7.70
CA LYS A 232 13.53 15.04 7.73
C LYS A 232 14.00 14.07 8.83
N GLY A 233 14.71 13.01 8.43
CA GLY A 233 15.21 11.99 9.35
C GLY A 233 14.15 10.99 9.84
N GLY A 234 12.91 11.05 9.30
CA GLY A 234 11.90 10.03 9.54
C GLY A 234 12.21 8.75 8.77
N ARG A 235 11.83 7.60 9.33
CA ARG A 235 12.17 6.26 8.83
C ARG A 235 10.91 5.56 8.35
N THR A 236 10.73 5.40 7.05
CA THR A 236 9.47 4.89 6.48
C THR A 236 9.64 3.49 5.89
N HIS A 237 8.75 2.60 6.30
CA HIS A 237 8.51 1.28 5.73
C HIS A 237 7.25 1.35 4.87
N LEU A 238 7.33 0.96 3.60
CA LEU A 238 6.18 0.85 2.71
C LEU A 238 5.48 -0.48 2.97
N VAL A 239 4.18 -0.43 3.20
CA VAL A 239 3.35 -1.60 3.52
C VAL A 239 1.99 -1.52 2.83
N SER A 240 1.31 -2.65 2.69
CA SER A 240 -0.09 -2.68 2.25
C SER A 240 -1.04 -2.17 3.34
N PRO A 241 -2.29 -1.79 3.00
CA PRO A 241 -3.31 -1.42 4.00
C PRO A 241 -3.53 -2.48 5.08
N LEU A 242 -3.58 -3.76 4.72
CA LEU A 242 -3.78 -4.85 5.68
C LEU A 242 -2.58 -5.02 6.63
N VAL A 243 -1.35 -4.87 6.13
CA VAL A 243 -0.15 -4.88 6.98
C VAL A 243 -0.14 -3.64 7.89
N ALA A 244 -0.52 -2.47 7.39
CA ALA A 244 -0.65 -1.26 8.21
C ALA A 244 -1.67 -1.45 9.33
N ALA A 245 -2.84 -2.04 9.04
CA ALA A 245 -3.89 -2.32 10.02
C ALA A 245 -3.39 -3.25 11.14
N ALA A 246 -2.78 -4.39 10.78
CA ALA A 246 -2.23 -5.33 11.75
C ALA A 246 -1.07 -4.73 12.56
N THR A 247 -0.21 -3.96 11.91
CA THR A 247 0.87 -3.21 12.56
C THR A 247 0.34 -2.19 13.56
N ALA A 248 -0.76 -1.49 13.23
CA ALA A 248 -1.40 -0.54 14.14
C ALA A 248 -1.96 -1.18 15.41
N ILE A 249 -2.37 -2.45 15.33
CA ILE A 249 -2.82 -3.24 16.49
C ILE A 249 -1.63 -3.71 17.31
N ARG A 250 -0.59 -4.29 16.68
CA ARG A 250 0.52 -4.96 17.40
C ARG A 250 1.66 -4.03 17.85
N GLY A 251 1.89 -2.90 17.18
CA GLY A 251 3.04 -2.03 17.46
C GLY A 251 4.32 -2.37 16.69
N THR A 252 4.39 -3.54 16.06
CA THR A 252 5.51 -3.95 15.19
C THR A 252 5.00 -4.34 13.80
N LEU A 253 5.87 -4.34 12.79
CA LEU A 253 5.50 -4.73 11.43
C LEU A 253 4.81 -6.10 11.43
N SER A 254 3.56 -6.15 11.01
CA SER A 254 2.71 -7.34 11.17
C SER A 254 1.74 -7.50 10.00
N SER A 255 1.41 -8.74 9.68
CA SER A 255 0.32 -9.14 8.80
C SER A 255 -0.93 -9.51 9.60
N VAL A 256 -2.06 -9.66 8.92
CA VAL A 256 -3.32 -10.10 9.55
C VAL A 256 -3.18 -11.49 10.19
N ALA A 257 -2.35 -12.37 9.63
CA ALA A 257 -2.09 -13.69 10.20
C ALA A 257 -1.44 -13.62 11.60
N ASP A 258 -0.67 -12.57 11.88
CA ASP A 258 -0.01 -12.35 13.18
C ASP A 258 -1.01 -11.88 14.27
N LEU A 259 -2.28 -11.60 13.93
CA LEU A 259 -3.33 -11.23 14.87
C LEU A 259 -4.12 -12.44 15.42
N ALA A 260 -3.98 -13.61 14.78
CA ALA A 260 -4.77 -14.81 15.11
C ALA A 260 -4.34 -15.48 16.42
N ASP A 261 -3.19 -15.11 16.99
CA ASP A 261 -2.66 -15.67 18.24
C ASP A 261 -3.30 -15.07 19.52
N ASP A 262 -4.26 -14.14 19.40
CA ASP A 262 -5.04 -13.61 20.54
C ASP A 262 -6.30 -14.43 20.87
N GLY A 263 -6.43 -15.66 20.35
CA GLY A 263 -7.41 -16.64 20.83
C GLY A 263 -8.83 -16.57 20.25
N ALA A 264 -9.03 -15.95 19.08
CA ALA A 264 -10.31 -15.99 18.35
C ALA A 264 -10.17 -16.74 17.02
N PRO A 265 -11.09 -17.66 16.66
CA PRO A 265 -10.99 -18.43 15.43
C PRO A 265 -11.15 -17.53 14.20
N VAL A 266 -10.22 -17.65 13.27
CA VAL A 266 -10.25 -16.99 11.95
C VAL A 266 -11.36 -17.61 11.13
N THR A 267 -12.43 -16.86 10.87
CA THR A 267 -13.36 -17.20 9.78
C THR A 267 -12.72 -16.77 8.46
N GLU A 268 -12.53 -17.74 7.56
CA GLU A 268 -12.08 -17.54 6.19
C GLU A 268 -12.86 -16.39 5.52
N LEU A 269 -12.14 -15.35 5.08
CA LEU A 269 -12.69 -14.37 4.17
C LEU A 269 -12.88 -15.06 2.81
N GLN A 270 -14.12 -15.38 2.47
CA GLN A 270 -14.45 -15.86 1.13
C GLN A 270 -14.26 -14.72 0.11
N PRO A 271 -13.65 -15.00 -1.05
CA PRO A 271 -13.56 -14.03 -2.13
C PRO A 271 -14.96 -13.73 -2.69
N ALA A 272 -15.25 -12.45 -2.88
CA ALA A 272 -16.34 -11.98 -3.74
C ALA A 272 -15.84 -11.92 -5.19
#